data_AF-A0A3D2KL39-F1
#
_entry.id   AF-A0A3D2KL39-F1
#
_cell.length_a   1.000
_cell.length_b   1.000
_cell.length_c   1.000
_cell.angle_alpha   90.00
_cell.angle_beta   90.00
_cell.angle_gamma   90.00
#
_symmetry.space_group_name_H-M   'P 1'
#
loop_
_entity.id
_entity.type
_entity.pdbx_description
1 polymer ?
#
loop_
_entity_poly.entity_id
_entity_poly.type
_entity_poly.pdbx_seq_one_letter_code
_entity_poly.pdbx_strand_id
1 'polypeptide(L)' 'MAETKLFGYGGRIVRVDLSRGEVSIEPTPEDLAREYIGGRGFVARILWDELEPGVDPLSPGNKVVMAPG' A
#
# COMPACT_ATOMS: atom_id res chain seq x y z
N MET A 1 -20.17 -7.81 11.54
CA MET A 1 -19.48 -6.62 12.09
C MET A 1 -19.60 -5.53 11.04
N ALA A 2 -20.02 -4.31 11.42
CA ALA A 2 -20.22 -3.24 10.44
C ALA A 2 -18.87 -2.84 9.83
N GLU A 3 -18.82 -2.72 8.52
CA GLU A 3 -17.67 -2.23 7.77
C GLU A 3 -17.40 -0.78 8.18
N THR A 4 -16.26 -0.50 8.82
CA THR A 4 -15.89 0.88 9.18
C THR A 4 -15.65 1.66 7.89
N LYS A 5 -16.51 2.64 7.62
CA LYS A 5 -16.37 3.51 6.45
C LYS A 5 -15.33 4.60 6.72
N LEU A 6 -14.20 4.54 6.01
CA LEU A 6 -13.17 5.58 6.01
C LEU A 6 -13.58 6.74 5.09
N PHE A 7 -14.01 7.87 5.66
CA PHE A 7 -14.33 9.08 4.88
C PHE A 7 -13.04 9.81 4.46
N GLY A 8 -13.01 10.34 3.23
CA GLY A 8 -11.83 10.99 2.65
C GLY A 8 -10.86 10.04 1.93
N TYR A 9 -11.01 8.72 2.12
CA TYR A 9 -10.19 7.69 1.49
C TYR A 9 -10.98 6.93 0.42
N GLY A 10 -10.26 6.36 -0.55
CA GLY A 10 -10.85 5.43 -1.53
C GLY A 10 -11.25 4.07 -0.93
N GLY A 11 -10.81 3.78 0.29
CA GLY A 11 -11.11 2.56 1.06
C GLY A 11 -10.53 1.26 0.48
N ARG A 12 -9.74 1.35 -0.59
CA ARG A 12 -9.17 0.21 -1.31
C ARG A 12 -7.73 0.51 -1.71
N ILE A 13 -6.89 -0.52 -1.66
CA ILE A 13 -5.53 -0.53 -2.21
C ILE A 13 -5.52 -1.55 -3.36
N VAL A 14 -4.99 -1.14 -4.50
CA VAL A 14 -4.80 -2.03 -5.66
C VAL A 14 -3.38 -2.58 -5.60
N ARG A 15 -3.25 -3.90 -5.60
CA ARG A 15 -1.97 -4.61 -5.63
C ARG A 15 -1.79 -5.25 -7.01
N VAL A 16 -0.63 -5.00 -7.62
CA VAL A 16 -0.31 -5.48 -8.96
C VAL A 16 1.02 -6.20 -8.92
N ASP A 17 1.03 -7.47 -9.32
CA ASP A 17 2.25 -8.26 -9.55
C ASP A 17 2.51 -8.32 -11.05
N LEU A 18 3.54 -7.61 -11.51
CA LEU A 18 3.90 -7.56 -12.93
C LEU A 18 4.64 -8.82 -13.42
N SER A 19 5.25 -9.59 -12.52
CA SER A 19 5.90 -10.85 -12.86
C SER A 19 4.89 -11.95 -13.14
N ARG A 20 3.77 -11.95 -12.41
CA ARG A 20 2.68 -12.93 -12.56
C ARG A 20 1.51 -12.44 -13.42
N GLY A 21 1.41 -11.13 -13.66
CA GLY A 21 0.28 -10.52 -14.35
C GLY A 21 -1.00 -10.54 -13.51
N GLU A 22 -0.87 -10.49 -12.17
CA GLU A 22 -1.99 -10.60 -11.23
C GLU A 22 -2.37 -9.24 -10.66
N VAL A 23 -3.67 -9.04 -10.44
CA VAL A 23 -4.23 -7.84 -9.80
C VAL A 23 -5.16 -8.28 -8.68
N SER A 24 -4.96 -7.72 -7.49
CA SER A 24 -5.87 -7.89 -6.35
C SER A 24 -6.24 -6.53 -5.75
N ILE A 25 -7.36 -6.51 -5.05
CA ILE A 25 -7.87 -5.33 -4.37
C ILE A 25 -8.10 -5.71 -2.92
N GLU A 26 -7.46 -4.97 -2.01
CA GLU A 26 -7.61 -5.14 -0.57
C GLU A 26 -8.24 -3.88 0.04
N PRO A 27 -9.01 -4.01 1.14
CA PRO A 27 -9.50 -2.84 1.87
C PRO A 27 -8.32 -2.05 2.45
N THR A 28 -8.42 -0.73 2.47
CA THR A 28 -7.44 0.10 3.18
C THR A 28 -7.52 -0.19 4.68
N PRO A 29 -6.43 -0.62 5.34
CA PRO A 29 -6.43 -0.84 6.78
C PRO A 29 -6.75 0.46 7.55
N GLU A 30 -7.60 0.38 8.57
CA GLU A 30 -8.03 1.54 9.35
C GLU A 30 -6.89 2.15 10.17
N ASP A 31 -6.02 1.30 10.72
CA ASP A 31 -4.80 1.68 11.43
C ASP A 31 -3.83 2.44 10.51
N LEU A 32 -3.63 1.97 9.28
CA LEU A 32 -2.80 2.66 8.29
C LEU A 32 -3.31 4.10 8.06
N ALA A 33 -4.61 4.27 7.89
CA ALA A 33 -5.24 5.59 7.72
C ALA A 33 -5.11 6.48 8.96
N ARG A 34 -5.32 5.93 10.16
CA ARG A 34 -5.28 6.70 11.41
C ARG A 34 -3.87 7.10 11.83
N GLU A 35 -2.89 6.23 11.62
CA GLU A 35 -1.52 6.46 12.07
C GLU A 35 -0.68 7.24 11.05
N TYR A 36 -0.96 7.07 9.75
CA TYR A 36 -0.10 7.61 8.68
C TYR A 36 -0.80 8.59 7.73
N ILE A 37 -2.11 8.85 7.91
CA ILE A 37 -2.94 9.85 7.20
C ILE A 37 -3.12 9.62 5.69
N GLY A 38 -2.11 9.21 4.94
CA GLY A 38 -2.21 9.06 3.49
C GLY A 38 -0.90 9.37 2.78
N GLY A 39 -0.97 9.47 1.46
CA GLY A 39 0.14 9.93 0.62
C GLY A 39 1.49 9.31 0.98
N ARG A 40 2.46 10.17 1.30
CA ARG A 40 3.82 9.74 1.68
C ARG A 40 3.87 8.87 2.94
N GLY A 41 2.94 9.04 3.88
CA GLY A 41 2.86 8.19 5.08
C GLY A 41 2.54 6.74 4.73
N PHE A 42 1.59 6.53 3.80
CA PHE A 42 1.25 5.19 3.33
C PHE A 42 2.42 4.57 2.55
N VAL A 43 3.05 5.34 1.66
CA VAL A 43 4.23 4.90 0.91
C VAL A 43 5.34 4.44 1.88
N ALA A 44 5.67 5.26 2.87
CA ALA A 44 6.71 4.93 3.83
C ALA A 44 6.38 3.68 4.66
N ARG A 45 5.14 3.54 5.13
CA ARG A 45 4.74 2.40 5.94
C ARG A 45 4.72 1.09 5.15
N ILE A 46 4.18 1.11 3.94
CA ILE A 46 4.12 -0.08 3.06
C ILE A 46 5.54 -0.55 2.71
N LEU A 47 6.43 0.37 2.33
CA LEU A 47 7.82 0.02 2.02
C LEU A 47 8.57 -0.48 3.26
N TRP A 48 8.32 0.10 4.43
CA TRP A 48 8.93 -0.36 5.68
C TRP A 48 8.56 -1.81 6.02
N ASP A 49 7.30 -2.19 5.78
CA ASP A 49 6.81 -3.53 6.11
C ASP A 49 7.17 -4.60 5.07
N GLU A 50 7.17 -4.22 3.79
CA GLU A 50 7.19 -5.19 2.70
C GLU A 50 8.51 -5.23 1.91
N LEU A 51 9.40 -4.26 2.08
CA LEU A 51 10.65 -4.20 1.33
C LEU A 51 11.81 -4.80 2.13
N GLU A 52 12.52 -5.75 1.53
CA GLU A 52 13.71 -6.34 2.18
C GLU A 52 14.84 -5.30 2.30
N PRO A 53 15.53 -5.23 3.46
CA PRO A 53 16.68 -4.36 3.63
C PRO A 53 17.78 -4.66 2.61
N GLY A 54 18.24 -3.62 1.91
CA GLY A 54 19.31 -3.75 0.93
C GLY A 54 18.88 -4.34 -0.43
N VAL A 55 17.58 -4.41 -0.71
CA VAL A 55 17.07 -4.78 -2.04
C VAL A 55 17.73 -3.94 -3.13
N ASP A 56 18.07 -4.58 -4.25
CA ASP A 56 18.53 -3.85 -5.43
C ASP A 56 17.38 -2.99 -5.98
N PRO A 57 17.55 -1.65 -6.08
CA PRO A 57 16.51 -0.74 -6.55
C PRO A 57 15.95 -1.06 -7.94
N LEU A 58 16.71 -1.77 -8.79
CA LEU A 58 16.28 -2.14 -10.15
C LEU A 58 15.81 -3.58 -10.28
N SER A 59 15.79 -4.34 -9.18
CA SER A 59 15.34 -5.73 -9.18
C SER A 59 13.80 -5.85 -9.12
N PRO A 60 13.23 -6.98 -9.58
CA PRO A 60 11.81 -7.29 -9.40
C PRO A 60 11.35 -7.36 -7.94
N GLY A 61 12.27 -7.47 -6.98
CA GLY A 61 11.96 -7.44 -5.56
C GLY A 61 11.66 -6.03 -5.02
N ASN A 62 12.01 -4.98 -5.77
CA ASN A 62 11.66 -3.61 -5.41
C ASN A 62 10.17 -3.33 -5.66
N LYS A 63 9.59 -2.41 -4.88
CA LYS A 63 8.17 -2.04 -4.93
C LYS A 63 8.00 -0.59 -5.33
N VAL A 64 7.08 -0.33 -6.26
CA VAL A 64 6.61 1.02 -6.59
C VAL A 64 5.25 1.23 -5.92
N VAL A 65 5.16 2.23 -5.04
CA VAL A 65 3.92 2.57 -4.32
C VAL A 65 3.46 3.96 -4.76
N MET A 66 2.21 4.04 -5.23
CA MET A 66 1.55 5.30 -5.56
C MET A 66 0.36 5.49 -4.63
N ALA A 67 0.42 6.48 -3.77
CA ALA A 67 -0.66 6.84 -2.86
C ALA A 67 -1.05 8.30 -3.10
N PRO A 68 -2.27 8.59 -3.59
CA PRO A 68 -2.77 9.96 -3.71
C PRO A 68 -3.11 10.53 -2.32
N GLY A 69 -2.99 11.85 -2.19
CA GLY A 69 -3.24 12.60 -0.95
C GLY A 69 -2.02 13.34 -0.43
#